data_AF-A0A958FXA0-F1
#
_entry.id   AF-A0A958FXA0-F1
#
_cell.length_a   1.000
_cell.length_b   1.000
_cell.length_c   1.000
_cell.angle_alpha   90.00
_cell.angle_beta   90.00
_cell.angle_gamma   90.00
#
_symmetry.space_group_name_H-M   'P 1'
#
loop_
_entity.id
_entity.type
_entity.pdbx_description
1 polymer ?
#
loop_
_entity_poly.entity_id
_entity_poly.type
_entity_poly.pdbx_seq_one_letter_code
_entity_poly.pdbx_strand_id
1 'polypeptide(L)' 'MATTKEKKFETAIEELETIVSKLESDDLPLEDSLTLFEKGIGLSKTCSKKLEEAEKKVDALLKDLSEQAMTEKEDDGHVS' A
#
# COMPACT_ATOMS: atom_id res chain seq x y z
N MET A 1 -8.94 -13.91 -10.03
CA MET A 1 -7.74 -13.52 -10.81
C MET A 1 -7.22 -12.23 -10.19
N ALA A 2 -6.01 -12.24 -9.61
CA ALA A 2 -5.46 -11.08 -8.90
C ALA A 2 -5.40 -9.84 -9.82
N THR A 3 -5.80 -8.69 -9.30
CA THR A 3 -5.89 -7.46 -10.10
C THR A 3 -4.48 -6.96 -10.45
N THR A 4 -4.29 -6.41 -11.64
CA THR A 4 -2.98 -5.96 -12.15
C THR A 4 -2.26 -4.95 -11.21
N LYS A 5 -3.00 -4.26 -10.33
CA LYS A 5 -2.44 -3.32 -9.35
C LYS A 5 -1.82 -4.03 -8.14
N GLU A 6 -2.42 -5.14 -7.70
CA GLU A 6 -1.91 -6.02 -6.63
C GLU A 6 -0.62 -6.71 -7.05
N LYS A 7 -0.59 -7.27 -8.27
CA LYS A 7 0.64 -7.85 -8.84
C LYS A 7 1.80 -6.84 -8.83
N LYS A 8 1.53 -5.56 -9.12
CA LYS A 8 2.55 -4.50 -9.08
C LYS A 8 3.03 -4.15 -7.67
N PHE A 9 2.30 -4.49 -6.62
CA PHE A 9 2.74 -4.26 -5.24
C PHE A 9 3.59 -5.44 -4.78
N GLU A 10 3.09 -6.67 -4.95
CA GLU A 10 3.81 -7.89 -4.63
C GLU A 10 5.17 -7.94 -5.35
N THR A 11 5.21 -7.68 -6.65
CA THR A 11 6.47 -7.61 -7.41
C THR A 11 7.42 -6.53 -6.89
N ALA A 12 6.90 -5.38 -6.43
CA ALA A 12 7.75 -4.31 -5.90
C ALA A 12 8.36 -4.68 -4.53
N ILE A 13 7.64 -5.47 -3.72
CA ILE A 13 8.13 -6.02 -2.46
C ILE A 13 9.17 -7.11 -2.72
N GLU A 14 8.90 -8.07 -3.61
CA GLU A 14 9.86 -9.12 -3.98
C GLU A 14 11.17 -8.52 -4.53
N GLU A 15 11.08 -7.46 -5.33
CA GLU A 15 12.24 -6.77 -5.87
C GLU A 15 13.02 -6.03 -4.77
N LEU A 16 12.33 -5.46 -3.78
CA LEU A 16 12.95 -4.81 -2.62
C LEU A 16 13.67 -5.84 -1.73
N GLU A 17 13.06 -6.99 -1.47
CA GLU A 17 13.69 -8.11 -0.72
C GLU A 17 14.95 -8.60 -1.43
N THR A 18 14.89 -8.75 -2.76
CA THR A 18 16.04 -9.12 -3.58
C THR A 18 17.16 -8.10 -3.48
N ILE A 19 16.84 -6.80 -3.47
CA ILE A 19 17.82 -5.73 -3.32
C ILE A 19 18.47 -5.78 -1.94
N VAL A 20 17.69 -5.95 -0.87
CA VAL A 20 18.21 -6.06 0.50
C VAL A 20 19.18 -7.24 0.60
N SER A 21 18.79 -8.42 0.12
CA SER A 21 19.66 -9.60 0.12
C SER A 21 20.97 -9.39 -0.65
N LYS A 22 20.96 -8.63 -1.76
CA LYS A 22 22.18 -8.28 -2.50
C LYS A 22 23.05 -7.28 -1.74
N LEU A 23 22.44 -6.29 -1.08
CA LEU A 23 23.17 -5.30 -0.27
C LEU A 23 23.84 -5.92 0.97
N GLU A 24 23.34 -7.06 1.44
CA GLU A 24 23.94 -7.83 2.53
C GLU A 24 25.13 -8.70 2.09
N SER A 25 25.43 -8.76 0.79
CA SER A 25 26.53 -9.56 0.25
C SER A 25 27.88 -8.84 0.39
N ASP A 26 28.89 -9.51 0.98
CA ASP A 26 30.23 -8.95 1.24
C ASP A 26 31.04 -8.55 -0.02
N ASP A 27 30.72 -9.10 -1.19
CA ASP A 27 31.48 -8.89 -2.44
C ASP A 27 30.86 -7.83 -3.37
N LEU A 28 29.89 -7.05 -2.88
CA LEU A 28 29.19 -6.08 -3.71
C LEU A 28 30.04 -4.81 -3.91
N PRO A 29 30.37 -4.42 -5.16
CA PRO A 29 31.09 -3.18 -5.43
C PRO A 29 30.35 -1.95 -4.89
N LEU A 30 31.09 -0.91 -4.51
CA LEU A 30 30.51 0.31 -3.94
C LEU A 30 29.52 0.99 -4.90
N GLU A 31 29.85 1.07 -6.19
CA GLU A 31 28.96 1.68 -7.19
C GLU A 31 27.65 0.89 -7.36
N ASP A 32 27.73 -0.44 -7.33
CA ASP A 32 26.55 -1.32 -7.38
C ASP A 32 25.71 -1.20 -6.11
N SER A 33 26.37 -1.09 -4.94
CA SER A 33 25.73 -0.83 -3.65
C SER A 33 24.92 0.46 -3.65
N LEU A 34 25.50 1.55 -4.17
CA LEU A 34 24.81 2.84 -4.29
C LEU A 34 23.60 2.75 -5.23
N THR A 35 23.78 2.10 -6.38
CA THR A 35 22.70 1.92 -7.37
C THR A 35 21.54 1.10 -6.79
N LEU A 36 21.86 -0.01 -6.12
CA LEU A 36 20.86 -0.86 -5.46
C LEU A 36 20.16 -0.12 -4.31
N PHE A 37 20.90 0.67 -3.54
CA PHE A 37 20.34 1.49 -2.47
C PHE A 37 19.34 2.53 -2.99
N GLU A 38 19.70 3.31 -4.02
CA GLU A 38 18.79 4.27 -4.65
C GLU A 38 17.51 3.61 -5.17
N LYS A 39 17.66 2.46 -5.83
CA LYS A 39 16.53 1.67 -6.32
C LYS A 39 15.65 1.17 -5.18
N GLY A 40 16.25 0.68 -4.09
CA GLY A 40 15.55 0.25 -2.88
C GLY A 40 14.73 1.36 -2.25
N ILE A 41 15.28 2.58 -2.15
CA ILE A 41 14.55 3.76 -1.66
C ILE A 41 13.36 4.09 -2.57
N GLY A 42 13.53 4.01 -3.89
CA GLY A 42 12.45 4.24 -4.85
C GLY A 42 11.29 3.23 -4.71
N LEU A 43 11.62 1.95 -4.57
CA LEU A 43 10.64 0.89 -4.35
C LEU A 43 9.93 1.04 -3.01
N SER A 44 10.66 1.29 -1.94
CA SER A 44 10.11 1.54 -0.60
C SER A 44 9.08 2.68 -0.61
N LYS A 45 9.43 3.84 -1.21
CA LYS A 45 8.49 4.97 -1.38
C LYS A 45 7.23 4.58 -2.17
N THR A 46 7.40 3.79 -3.22
CA THR A 46 6.28 3.32 -4.05
C THR A 46 5.34 2.41 -3.27
N CYS A 47 5.88 1.49 -2.47
CA CYS A 47 5.11 0.60 -1.62
C CYS A 47 4.36 1.40 -0.54
N SER A 48 5.03 2.30 0.17
CA SER A 48 4.40 3.15 1.19
C SER A 48 3.24 3.97 0.64
N LYS A 49 3.42 4.58 -0.55
CA LYS A 49 2.35 5.35 -1.20
C LYS A 49 1.12 4.48 -1.54
N LYS A 50 1.34 3.25 -1.99
CA LYS A 50 0.22 2.33 -2.28
C LYS A 50 -0.52 1.91 -1.02
N LEU A 51 0.19 1.69 0.08
CA LEU A 51 -0.43 1.40 1.37
C LEU A 51 -1.27 2.58 1.86
N GLU A 52 -0.75 3.80 1.76
CA GLU A 52 -1.47 5.02 2.11
C GLU A 52 -2.74 5.21 1.24
N GLU A 53 -2.66 4.93 -0.07
CA GLU A 53 -3.84 4.95 -0.96
C GLU A 53 -4.89 3.90 -0.55
N ALA A 54 -4.44 2.72 -0.13
CA ALA A 54 -5.34 1.65 0.31
C ALA A 54 -6.02 2.00 1.64
N GLU A 55 -5.27 2.51 2.62
CA GLU A 55 -5.77 2.96 3.92
C GLU A 55 -6.85 4.04 3.75
N LYS A 56 -6.56 5.09 2.97
CA LYS A 56 -7.54 6.16 2.67
C LYS A 56 -8.82 5.63 2.03
N LYS A 57 -8.70 4.61 1.17
CA LYS A 57 -9.87 4.00 0.54
C LYS A 57 -10.71 3.24 1.56
N VAL A 58 -10.08 2.52 2.49
CA VAL A 58 -10.77 1.83 3.59
C VAL A 58 -11.48 2.84 4.48
N ASP A 59 -10.81 3.91 4.90
CA ASP A 59 -11.40 4.96 5.74
C ASP A 59 -12.62 5.62 5.07
N ALA A 60 -12.52 5.93 3.77
CA ALA A 60 -13.63 6.51 3.02
C ALA A 60 -14.84 5.57 2.98
N LEU A 61 -14.62 4.26 2.77
CA LEU A 61 -15.67 3.26 2.78
C LEU A 61 -16.31 3.11 4.16
N LEU A 62 -15.51 3.07 5.24
CA LEU A 62 -16.01 3.00 6.62
C LEU A 62 -16.87 4.22 6.97
N LYS A 63 -16.44 5.41 6.54
CA LYS A 63 -17.19 6.65 6.74
C LYS A 63 -18.53 6.62 5.99
N ASP A 64 -18.54 6.20 4.74
CA ASP A 64 -19.77 6.06 3.94
C ASP A 64 -20.75 5.07 4.57
N LEU A 65 -20.27 3.89 5.00
CA LEU A 65 -21.09 2.91 5.73
C LEU A 65 -21.67 3.50 7.03
N SER A 66 -20.88 4.29 7.76
CA SER A 66 -21.33 4.95 8.99
C SER A 66 -22.39 6.02 8.71
N GLU A 67 -22.26 6.80 7.64
CA GLU A 67 -23.24 7.81 7.26
C GLU A 67 -24.56 7.18 6.82
N GLN A 68 -24.52 6.09 6.04
CA GLN A 68 -25.71 5.34 5.63
C GLN A 68 -26.46 4.75 6.84
N ALA A 69 -25.74 4.18 7.82
CA ALA A 69 -26.34 3.62 9.03
C ALA A 69 -26.98 4.68 9.96
N MET A 70 -26.61 5.96 9.85
CA MET A 70 -27.24 7.06 10.58
C MET A 70 -28.51 7.55 9.89
N THR A 71 -28.57 7.51 8.55
CA THR A 71 -29.75 7.94 7.77
C THR A 71 -30.95 6.99 7.89
N GLU A 72 -30.73 5.70 8.17
CA GLU A 72 -31.81 4.72 8.34
C GLU A 72 -32.53 4.79 9.71
N LYS A 73 -31.98 5.52 10.69
CA LYS A 73 -32.59 5.65 12.04
C LYS A 73 -33.59 6.79 12.20
N GLU A 74 -33.78 7.62 11.18
CA GLU A 74 -34.65 8.81 11.27
C GLU A 74 -36.07 8.60 10.70
N ASP A 75 -36.40 7.43 10.12
CA ASP A 75 -37.71 7.17 9.48
C ASP A 75 -38.69 6.28 10.30
N ASP A 76 -38.38 5.91 11.56
CA ASP A 76 -39.30 5.12 12.41
C ASP A 76 -40.03 5.98 13.47
N GLY A 77 -40.10 7.30 13.26
CA GLY A 77 -40.29 8.26 14.34
C GLY A 77 -41.45 9.25 14.26
N HIS A 78 -42.47 9.09 13.39
CA HIS A 78 -43.72 9.86 13.55
C HIS A 78 -44.93 9.20 12.86
N VAL A 79 -45.54 8.22 13.52
CA VAL A 79 -46.97 7.97 13.38
C VAL A 79 -47.65 8.42 14.68
N SER A 80 -48.27 9.59 14.66
CA SER A 80 -49.41 10.04 15.48
C SER A 80 -49.75 11.49 15.16
#